data_AF-A0A9D3XMF7-F1
#
_entry.id   AF-A0A9D3XMF7-F1
#
_cell.length_a   1.000
_cell.length_b   1.000
_cell.length_c   1.000
_cell.angle_alpha   90.00
_cell.angle_beta   90.00
_cell.angle_gamma   90.00
#
_symmetry.space_group_name_H-M   'P 1'
#
loop_
_entity.id
_entity.type
_entity.pdbx_description
1 polymer ?
#
loop_
_entity_poly.entity_id
_entity_poly.type
_entity_poly.pdbx_seq_one_letter_code
_entity_poly.pdbx_strand_id
1 'polypeptide(L)'
;MDPPGQTGALLPPEPLTHLGRLESAEGRLRSRAEGGRRTPPCCWYRSNPDQLDHLRDGVRRYLQLPADQTVLILHAKVAQKSYGSEKRFFCPPPCVYLTGPGWKLKQEQIKARDVGEAGFRVCGYMGLDSMGSSHMETQKLNFEEQPDSKEFSCAKALYISDTEKRKHFRLVLKLFFSNGQEIGTFYSKLIKVISKPSQKKQSLKNTDLCISSGSKVSLFNRLRSQTVSTRYLSVEGGTFIASARQWAAFTLHLADEHCTRGEFPLREGYIRYGAVVQLICTATGVTLPPLIIRKVTKQYAMLDVDEPISQLHKCAFQFQGSDGMYLCLSTEKVIQFQATPCPKEANRELLNDGSCWTIIGTETVEYTFSDSLACIQDPVSPVPLIAMLELTGGGDVAMLEVQGEYFHADLKVWFGDVEAETMYSDWRWLRYPITVPLSLIRNDGLIYSSSFTFTYTPEQSFLPALQVLPELTQDSDTLLNSIHQEFTRTNFHLFMQS
;
A
#
# COMPACT_ATOMS: atom_id res chain seq x y z
N MET A 1 26.97 -53.17 -10.68
CA MET A 1 27.99 -52.77 -9.70
C MET A 1 27.49 -51.55 -8.97
N ASP A 2 27.89 -51.45 -7.71
CA ASP A 2 27.20 -50.88 -6.54
C ASP A 2 26.65 -49.42 -6.57
N PRO A 3 25.71 -49.11 -5.63
CA PRO A 3 25.10 -47.80 -5.35
C PRO A 3 25.85 -47.09 -4.17
N PRO A 4 25.28 -46.26 -3.26
CA PRO A 4 24.26 -45.18 -3.28
C PRO A 4 24.74 -43.83 -2.62
N GLY A 5 23.91 -42.78 -2.63
CA GLY A 5 23.64 -42.00 -1.39
C GLY A 5 24.07 -40.52 -1.24
N GLN A 6 23.10 -39.74 -0.74
CA GLN A 6 23.19 -38.55 0.14
C GLN A 6 23.14 -37.11 -0.43
N THR A 7 21.91 -36.56 -0.36
CA THR A 7 21.48 -35.30 0.34
C THR A 7 22.36 -34.05 0.35
N GLY A 8 21.77 -32.89 0.02
CA GLY A 8 22.23 -31.61 0.57
C GLY A 8 21.68 -30.33 -0.09
N ALA A 9 20.63 -29.76 0.53
CA ALA A 9 20.32 -28.33 0.71
C ALA A 9 20.27 -27.34 -0.49
N LEU A 10 19.09 -26.72 -0.62
CA LEU A 10 18.82 -25.44 -1.29
C LEU A 10 19.52 -24.27 -0.57
N LEU A 11 20.15 -23.38 -1.34
CA LEU A 11 20.52 -22.01 -0.95
C LEU A 11 20.18 -21.02 -2.11
N PRO A 12 19.91 -19.74 -1.79
CA PRO A 12 19.15 -18.80 -2.61
C PRO A 12 19.98 -18.18 -3.76
N PRO A 13 19.34 -17.50 -4.75
CA PRO A 13 20.07 -16.93 -5.88
C PRO A 13 20.95 -15.75 -5.43
N GLU A 14 22.26 -15.91 -5.62
CA GLU A 14 23.25 -14.84 -5.52
C GLU A 14 23.03 -13.78 -6.61
N PRO A 15 23.37 -12.50 -6.34
CA PRO A 15 23.27 -11.42 -7.31
C PRO A 15 24.38 -11.54 -8.37
N LEU A 16 23.97 -11.82 -9.60
CA LEU A 16 24.83 -11.83 -10.78
C LEU A 16 25.42 -10.42 -11.02
N THR A 17 26.70 -10.24 -10.72
CA THR A 17 27.55 -9.19 -11.26
C THR A 17 28.57 -9.84 -12.17
N HIS A 18 28.49 -9.63 -13.49
CA HIS A 18 29.65 -9.65 -14.39
C HIS A 18 29.22 -9.13 -15.77
N LEU A 19 29.79 -7.98 -16.19
CA LEU A 19 29.82 -7.52 -17.57
C LEU A 19 31.28 -7.47 -18.02
N GLY A 20 31.61 -8.30 -19.01
CA GLY A 20 32.87 -8.31 -19.73
C GLY A 20 32.93 -7.19 -20.78
N ARG A 21 34.11 -6.59 -20.87
CA ARG A 21 34.52 -5.48 -21.73
C ARG A 21 34.98 -5.97 -23.11
N LEU A 22 34.64 -5.24 -24.18
CA LEU A 22 35.37 -5.19 -25.46
C LEU A 22 35.05 -3.82 -26.11
N GLU A 23 35.88 -2.80 -25.93
CA GLU A 23 36.94 -2.32 -26.85
C GLU A 23 36.46 -1.80 -28.23
N SER A 24 36.55 -0.46 -28.34
CA SER A 24 37.11 0.37 -29.43
C SER A 24 36.68 0.19 -30.89
N ALA A 25 36.17 1.30 -31.46
CA ALA A 25 36.62 1.82 -32.74
C ALA A 25 36.34 3.33 -32.89
N GLU A 26 37.39 4.07 -33.22
CA GLU A 26 37.46 5.51 -33.48
C GLU A 26 36.76 5.91 -34.80
N GLY A 27 36.33 7.18 -34.91
CA GLY A 27 35.75 7.69 -36.17
C GLY A 27 35.43 9.19 -36.24
N ARG A 28 36.47 10.03 -36.19
CA ARG A 28 36.63 11.41 -36.74
C ARG A 28 35.42 12.32 -37.08
N LEU A 29 35.48 13.49 -36.43
CA LEU A 29 35.01 14.85 -36.77
C LEU A 29 34.72 15.19 -38.26
N ARG A 30 33.58 15.88 -38.49
CA ARG A 30 33.47 17.03 -39.41
C ARG A 30 32.54 18.12 -38.88
N SER A 31 33.06 19.35 -38.91
CA SER A 31 32.44 20.63 -38.52
C SER A 31 31.42 21.12 -39.56
N ARG A 32 30.32 21.73 -39.09
CA ARG A 32 29.67 22.87 -39.78
C ARG A 32 28.90 23.74 -38.78
N ALA A 33 29.11 25.05 -38.90
CA ALA A 33 28.64 26.10 -38.02
C ALA A 33 27.22 26.63 -38.33
N GLU A 34 26.73 27.41 -37.36
CA GLU A 34 25.69 28.45 -37.40
C GLU A 34 24.22 28.07 -37.11
N GLY A 35 23.69 28.75 -36.09
CA GLY A 35 22.26 28.75 -35.75
C GLY A 35 21.98 29.16 -34.31
N GLY A 36 22.28 30.41 -33.94
CA GLY A 36 22.01 30.94 -32.61
C GLY A 36 20.52 30.94 -32.24
N ARG A 37 20.19 30.31 -31.12
CA ARG A 37 19.01 30.61 -30.31
C ARG A 37 19.43 30.69 -28.85
N ARG A 38 19.33 31.90 -28.29
CA ARG A 38 19.48 32.18 -26.87
C ARG A 38 18.36 31.45 -26.11
N THR A 39 18.71 30.43 -25.33
CA THR A 39 17.89 29.93 -24.23
C THR A 39 17.91 30.94 -23.09
N PRO A 40 16.78 31.24 -22.42
CA PRO A 40 16.77 32.13 -21.28
C PRO A 40 17.48 31.46 -20.08
N PRO A 41 18.11 32.23 -19.18
CA PRO A 41 18.78 31.66 -18.01
C PRO A 41 17.72 31.13 -17.03
N CYS A 42 17.80 29.85 -16.69
CA CYS A 42 17.05 29.27 -15.58
C CYS A 42 17.45 30.00 -14.29
N CYS A 43 16.48 30.62 -13.63
CA CYS A 43 16.67 31.28 -12.35
C CYS A 43 16.90 30.23 -11.25
N TRP A 44 18.12 30.17 -10.74
CA TRP A 44 18.49 29.41 -9.55
C TRP A 44 17.98 30.14 -8.31
N TYR A 45 16.87 29.69 -7.72
CA TYR A 45 16.54 30.05 -6.34
C TYR A 45 17.42 29.22 -5.42
N ARG A 46 18.51 29.81 -4.94
CA ARG A 46 19.32 29.27 -3.84
C ARG A 46 18.46 29.37 -2.57
N SER A 47 18.09 28.25 -1.97
CA SER A 47 17.37 28.23 -0.68
C SER A 47 18.20 28.94 0.39
N ASN A 48 17.56 29.72 1.26
CA ASN A 48 18.23 30.48 2.31
C ASN A 48 18.83 29.52 3.37
N PRO A 49 20.12 29.61 3.75
CA PRO A 49 20.76 28.66 4.66
C PRO A 49 20.02 28.48 6.00
N ASP A 50 19.51 29.58 6.57
CA ASP A 50 18.79 29.57 7.84
C ASP A 50 17.47 28.77 7.80
N GLN A 51 16.83 28.69 6.63
CA GLN A 51 15.61 27.90 6.45
C GLN A 51 15.92 26.40 6.36
N LEU A 52 17.06 26.03 5.79
CA LEU A 52 17.51 24.64 5.66
C LEU A 52 17.87 24.03 7.01
N ASP A 53 18.54 24.81 7.88
CA ASP A 53 18.89 24.37 9.23
C ASP A 53 17.65 24.13 10.11
N HIS A 54 16.65 25.02 10.05
CA HIS A 54 15.38 24.82 10.75
C HIS A 54 14.61 23.58 10.26
N LEU A 55 14.62 23.33 8.95
CA LEU A 55 13.99 22.16 8.36
C LEU A 55 14.70 20.88 8.82
N ARG A 56 16.04 20.85 8.78
CA ARG A 56 16.85 19.73 9.24
C ARG A 56 16.63 19.40 10.71
N ASP A 57 16.56 20.41 11.57
CA ASP A 57 16.26 20.20 12.99
C ASP A 57 14.81 19.73 13.23
N GLY A 58 13.88 20.12 12.38
CA GLY A 58 12.52 19.57 12.34
C GLY A 58 12.52 18.08 11.99
N VAL A 59 13.25 17.71 10.94
CA VAL A 59 13.39 16.31 10.48
C VAL A 59 14.07 15.44 11.52
N ARG A 60 15.13 15.91 12.18
CA ARG A 60 15.79 15.17 13.27
C ARG A 60 14.84 14.87 14.42
N ARG A 61 14.03 15.86 14.82
CA ARG A 61 13.02 15.68 15.86
C ARG A 61 11.95 14.68 15.42
N TYR A 62 11.50 14.77 14.18
CA TYR A 62 10.57 13.80 13.61
C TYR A 62 11.14 12.38 13.61
N LEU A 63 12.40 12.18 13.19
CA LEU A 63 13.04 10.85 13.19
C LEU A 63 13.21 10.27 14.60
N GLN A 64 13.36 11.10 15.61
CA GLN A 64 13.41 10.67 17.02
C GLN A 64 12.03 10.32 17.57
N LEU A 65 11.00 11.10 17.20
CA LEU A 65 9.62 10.90 17.64
C LEU A 65 8.64 11.17 16.49
N PRO A 66 8.36 10.16 15.64
CA PRO A 66 7.47 10.33 14.50
C PRO A 66 6.05 10.65 14.96
N ALA A 67 5.55 11.81 14.53
CA ALA A 67 4.20 12.29 14.83
C ALA A 67 3.27 12.14 13.61
N ASP A 68 3.27 10.95 13.02
CA ASP A 68 2.57 10.69 11.77
C ASP A 68 1.04 10.80 11.88
N GLN A 69 0.44 11.35 10.84
CA GLN A 69 -0.98 11.37 10.55
C GLN A 69 -1.23 10.46 9.35
N THR A 70 -1.92 9.34 9.58
CA THR A 70 -2.19 8.34 8.56
C THR A 70 -3.67 8.34 8.20
N VAL A 71 -3.97 8.41 6.91
CA VAL A 71 -5.30 8.24 6.31
C VAL A 71 -5.31 6.94 5.51
N LEU A 72 -6.07 5.95 5.99
CA LEU A 72 -6.24 4.67 5.32
C LEU A 72 -7.63 4.60 4.67
N ILE A 73 -7.68 4.38 3.35
CA ILE A 73 -8.91 4.14 2.61
C ILE A 73 -8.97 2.65 2.23
N LEU A 74 -9.98 1.97 2.77
CA LEU A 74 -10.25 0.56 2.52
C LEU A 74 -11.52 0.44 1.66
N HIS A 75 -11.43 -0.27 0.52
CA HIS A 75 -12.55 -0.38 -0.42
C HIS A 75 -12.54 -1.70 -1.20
N ALA A 76 -13.64 -1.99 -1.90
CA ALA A 76 -13.72 -3.12 -2.81
C ALA A 76 -12.99 -2.82 -4.15
N LYS A 77 -12.42 -3.86 -4.78
CA LYS A 77 -11.80 -3.78 -6.12
C LYS A 77 -12.80 -3.54 -7.24
N VAL A 78 -14.05 -3.94 -7.03
CA VAL A 78 -15.11 -3.83 -8.03
C VAL A 78 -16.36 -3.22 -7.45
N ALA A 79 -17.13 -2.55 -8.31
CA ALA A 79 -18.43 -1.98 -7.96
C ALA A 79 -19.49 -2.35 -9.00
N GLN A 80 -20.67 -2.78 -8.52
CA GLN A 80 -21.80 -3.08 -9.38
C GLN A 80 -22.55 -1.80 -9.77
N LYS A 81 -22.76 -1.63 -11.08
CA LYS A 81 -23.51 -0.52 -11.64
C LYS A 81 -24.99 -0.57 -11.27
N SER A 82 -25.52 0.60 -10.95
CA SER A 82 -26.93 0.89 -10.69
C SER A 82 -27.64 1.27 -11.99
N TYR A 83 -28.84 0.74 -12.26
CA TYR A 83 -29.56 0.96 -13.51
C TYR A 83 -30.86 1.72 -13.29
N GLY A 84 -31.12 2.74 -14.12
CA GLY A 84 -32.31 3.57 -13.99
C GLY A 84 -32.38 4.27 -12.63
N SER A 85 -33.47 4.05 -11.90
CA SER A 85 -33.69 4.63 -10.55
C SER A 85 -33.23 3.73 -9.40
N GLU A 86 -32.79 2.49 -9.66
CA GLU A 86 -32.28 1.59 -8.63
C GLU A 86 -30.95 2.13 -8.07
N LYS A 87 -30.76 2.13 -6.75
CA LYS A 87 -29.46 2.44 -6.12
C LYS A 87 -28.83 1.17 -5.55
N ARG A 88 -27.73 0.71 -6.17
CA ARG A 88 -26.92 -0.43 -5.68
C ARG A 88 -25.70 0.11 -4.95
N PHE A 89 -25.83 0.23 -3.63
CA PHE A 89 -24.73 0.71 -2.81
C PHE A 89 -23.52 -0.23 -2.84
N PHE A 90 -22.32 0.35 -2.77
CA PHE A 90 -21.08 -0.40 -2.70
C PHE A 90 -21.05 -1.32 -1.47
N CYS A 91 -20.63 -2.56 -1.67
CA CYS A 91 -20.62 -3.57 -0.63
C CYS A 91 -19.37 -4.46 -0.76
N PRO A 92 -18.47 -4.46 0.24
CA PRO A 92 -18.56 -3.69 1.49
C PRO A 92 -18.47 -2.16 1.27
N PRO A 93 -19.02 -1.35 2.18
CA PRO A 93 -18.95 0.10 2.08
C PRO A 93 -17.50 0.57 2.23
N PRO A 94 -17.02 1.53 1.41
CA PRO A 94 -15.70 2.10 1.61
C PRO A 94 -15.55 2.66 3.03
N CYS A 95 -14.42 2.37 3.66
CA CYS A 95 -14.11 2.74 5.03
C CYS A 95 -12.87 3.63 5.07
N VAL A 96 -12.86 4.56 6.01
CA VAL A 96 -11.74 5.45 6.27
C VAL A 96 -11.31 5.28 7.72
N TYR A 97 -10.01 5.07 7.93
CA TYR A 97 -9.40 5.06 9.25
C TYR A 97 -8.39 6.21 9.34
N LEU A 98 -8.48 6.99 10.41
CA LEU A 98 -7.47 7.97 10.78
C LEU A 98 -6.68 7.40 11.96
N THR A 99 -5.38 7.23 11.77
CA THR A 99 -4.49 6.60 12.74
C THR A 99 -3.17 7.33 12.83
N GLY A 100 -2.41 7.09 13.89
CA GLY A 100 -1.13 7.76 14.14
C GLY A 100 -1.25 8.85 15.22
N PRO A 101 -0.18 9.06 16.02
CA PRO A 101 -0.19 9.99 17.15
C PRO A 101 -0.33 11.45 16.71
N GLY A 102 0.02 11.77 15.46
CA GLY A 102 -0.03 13.11 14.91
C GLY A 102 -1.43 13.73 14.89
N TRP A 103 -2.49 12.92 14.77
CA TRP A 103 -3.87 13.42 14.79
C TRP A 103 -4.23 14.03 16.14
N LYS A 104 -3.87 13.36 17.23
CA LYS A 104 -4.09 13.85 18.60
C LYS A 104 -3.23 15.08 18.89
N LEU A 105 -1.95 15.04 18.49
CA LEU A 105 -1.04 16.18 18.66
C LEU A 105 -1.56 17.42 17.94
N LYS A 106 -2.02 17.28 16.69
CA LYS A 106 -2.59 18.39 15.92
C LYS A 106 -3.87 18.93 16.55
N GLN A 107 -4.72 18.04 17.06
CA GLN A 107 -5.93 18.42 17.80
C GLN A 107 -5.59 19.23 19.06
N GLU A 108 -4.57 18.85 19.84
CA GLU A 108 -4.12 19.57 21.02
C GLU A 108 -3.49 20.94 20.66
N GLN A 109 -2.66 20.99 19.63
CA GLN A 109 -2.05 22.22 19.14
C GLN A 109 -3.09 23.26 18.71
N ILE A 110 -4.16 22.82 18.05
CA ILE A 110 -5.23 23.72 17.60
C ILE A 110 -6.11 24.14 18.77
N LYS A 111 -6.45 23.23 19.70
CA LYS A 111 -7.14 23.59 20.95
C LYS A 111 -6.36 24.61 21.79
N ALA A 112 -5.04 24.56 21.77
CA ALA A 112 -4.21 25.54 22.46
C ALA A 112 -4.22 26.94 21.81
N ARG A 113 -4.58 27.03 20.52
CA ARG A 113 -4.64 28.29 19.76
C ARG A 113 -6.04 28.90 19.71
N ASP A 114 -7.08 28.07 19.59
CA ASP A 114 -8.49 28.51 19.56
C ASP A 114 -9.11 28.46 20.96
N VAL A 115 -9.46 29.63 21.51
CA VAL A 115 -10.09 29.81 22.84
C VAL A 115 -11.60 29.46 22.80
N GLY A 116 -11.97 28.34 22.17
CA GLY A 116 -13.37 27.94 21.94
C GLY A 116 -13.66 26.49 22.36
N GLU A 117 -14.76 26.29 23.12
CA GLU A 117 -15.24 24.98 23.63
C GLU A 117 -15.82 24.04 22.55
N ALA A 118 -15.90 24.46 21.28
CA ALA A 118 -16.36 23.59 20.20
C ALA A 118 -15.25 22.58 19.86
N GLY A 119 -15.31 21.40 20.47
CA GLY A 119 -14.31 20.34 20.33
C GLY A 119 -13.85 20.13 18.88
N PHE A 120 -12.55 20.30 18.67
CA PHE A 120 -11.90 20.12 17.37
C PHE A 120 -12.10 18.69 16.86
N ARG A 121 -12.69 18.54 15.67
CA ARG A 121 -13.00 17.25 15.05
C ARG A 121 -12.68 17.26 13.56
N VAL A 122 -12.29 16.09 13.04
CA VAL A 122 -12.13 15.87 11.60
C VAL A 122 -13.49 15.52 11.00
N CYS A 123 -13.79 16.07 9.83
CA CYS A 123 -14.93 15.67 9.02
C CYS A 123 -14.49 15.38 7.60
N GLY A 124 -15.20 14.49 6.91
CA GLY A 124 -14.85 14.07 5.56
C GLY A 124 -16.02 14.15 4.60
N TYR A 125 -15.72 14.26 3.32
CA TYR A 125 -16.67 14.09 2.22
C TYR A 125 -16.10 13.09 1.23
N MET A 126 -16.83 11.99 0.99
CA MET A 126 -16.42 10.96 0.05
C MET A 126 -17.35 10.95 -1.17
N GLY A 127 -16.77 10.89 -2.36
CA GLY A 127 -17.50 10.81 -3.63
C GLY A 127 -16.73 10.04 -4.70
N LEU A 128 -17.24 10.09 -5.93
CA LEU A 128 -16.55 9.53 -7.11
C LEU A 128 -15.75 10.64 -7.81
N ASP A 129 -14.66 10.27 -8.47
CA ASP A 129 -13.78 11.16 -9.24
C ASP A 129 -14.40 11.63 -10.58
N SER A 130 -15.63 12.13 -10.59
CA SER A 130 -16.25 12.66 -11.82
C SER A 130 -15.84 14.11 -12.09
N MET A 131 -15.24 14.35 -13.26
CA MET A 131 -14.75 15.68 -13.68
C MET A 131 -15.82 16.64 -14.24
N GLY A 132 -17.12 16.35 -14.13
CA GLY A 132 -18.12 17.05 -14.96
C GLY A 132 -19.55 17.21 -14.47
N SER A 133 -19.90 16.93 -13.21
CA SER A 133 -21.23 17.33 -12.71
C SER A 133 -21.23 17.60 -11.21
N SER A 134 -21.67 18.80 -10.86
CA SER A 134 -21.89 19.31 -9.49
C SER A 134 -22.98 18.58 -8.70
N HIS A 135 -23.46 17.42 -9.18
CA HIS A 135 -24.62 16.71 -8.64
C HIS A 135 -24.38 15.25 -8.25
N MET A 136 -23.14 14.74 -8.28
CA MET A 136 -22.88 13.46 -7.63
C MET A 136 -22.88 13.64 -6.10
N GLU A 137 -23.85 13.01 -5.44
CA GLU A 137 -24.07 13.00 -3.98
C GLU A 137 -22.78 12.65 -3.25
N THR A 138 -21.99 13.65 -2.82
CA THR A 138 -20.88 13.41 -1.89
C THR A 138 -21.48 13.03 -0.54
N GLN A 139 -20.99 11.94 0.03
CA GLN A 139 -21.43 11.47 1.32
C GLN A 139 -20.56 12.10 2.42
N LYS A 140 -21.19 12.82 3.35
CA LYS A 140 -20.51 13.28 4.56
C LYS A 140 -20.13 12.10 5.44
N LEU A 141 -18.88 12.08 5.88
CA LEU A 141 -18.29 11.14 6.81
C LEU A 141 -18.06 11.85 8.14
N ASN A 142 -18.68 11.32 9.18
CA ASN A 142 -18.40 11.69 10.56
C ASN A 142 -17.52 10.60 11.17
N PHE A 143 -16.44 11.01 11.81
CA PHE A 143 -15.46 10.11 12.39
C PHE A 143 -15.82 9.80 13.84
N GLU A 144 -15.90 8.51 14.16
CA GLU A 144 -16.16 7.99 15.50
C GLU A 144 -14.85 7.48 16.10
N GLU A 145 -14.53 7.92 17.31
CA GLU A 145 -13.35 7.45 18.05
C GLU A 145 -13.55 5.99 18.49
N GLN A 146 -12.56 5.15 18.19
CA GLN A 146 -12.50 3.74 18.57
C GLN A 146 -11.61 3.56 19.81
N PRO A 147 -11.75 2.45 20.56
CA PRO A 147 -10.96 2.19 21.78
C PRO A 147 -9.44 2.30 21.58
N ASP A 148 -8.96 1.97 20.38
CA ASP A 148 -7.54 2.00 20.00
C ASP A 148 -7.00 3.41 19.69
N SER A 149 -7.72 4.48 20.04
CA SER A 149 -7.38 5.86 19.61
C SER A 149 -7.40 6.08 18.08
N LYS A 150 -8.07 5.19 17.35
CA LYS A 150 -8.28 5.28 15.90
C LYS A 150 -9.61 5.96 15.64
N GLU A 151 -9.70 6.82 14.64
CA GLU A 151 -10.99 7.31 14.19
C GLU A 151 -11.48 6.52 12.98
N PHE A 152 -12.78 6.21 12.94
CA PHE A 152 -13.37 5.38 11.89
C PHE A 152 -14.60 6.05 11.28
N SER A 153 -14.74 5.95 9.96
CA SER A 153 -15.98 6.27 9.26
C SER A 153 -16.19 5.36 8.04
N CYS A 154 -17.43 5.30 7.55
CA CYS A 154 -17.76 4.48 6.37
C CYS A 154 -18.83 5.12 5.48
N ALA A 155 -18.69 4.92 4.17
CA ALA A 155 -19.55 5.49 3.15
C ALA A 155 -20.59 4.47 2.65
N LYS A 156 -21.69 4.32 3.40
CA LYS A 156 -22.72 3.29 3.13
C LYS A 156 -23.67 3.59 1.95
N ALA A 157 -23.69 4.82 1.46
CA ALA A 157 -24.66 5.30 0.48
C ALA A 157 -24.06 5.58 -0.90
N LEU A 158 -22.77 5.27 -1.12
CA LEU A 158 -22.13 5.44 -2.42
C LEU A 158 -22.59 4.40 -3.43
N TYR A 159 -22.89 4.84 -4.64
CA TYR A 159 -23.25 4.01 -5.78
C TYR A 159 -22.76 4.66 -7.08
N ILE A 160 -22.69 3.87 -8.15
CA ILE A 160 -22.37 4.34 -9.51
C ILE A 160 -23.55 4.07 -10.44
N SER A 161 -24.05 5.11 -11.11
CA SER A 161 -25.17 5.02 -12.06
C SER A 161 -24.75 4.44 -13.41
N ASP A 162 -25.72 4.07 -14.21
CA ASP A 162 -25.54 3.57 -15.57
C ASP A 162 -25.18 4.66 -16.58
N THR A 163 -25.54 5.90 -16.27
CA THR A 163 -25.11 7.11 -16.98
C THR A 163 -23.59 7.26 -17.03
N GLU A 164 -22.87 6.75 -16.02
CA GLU A 164 -21.42 6.75 -15.98
C GLU A 164 -20.84 5.68 -16.90
N LYS A 165 -20.11 6.08 -17.95
CA LYS A 165 -19.60 5.15 -18.98
C LYS A 165 -18.19 4.64 -18.69
N ARG A 166 -17.49 5.22 -17.71
CA ARG A 166 -16.13 4.80 -17.35
C ARG A 166 -16.11 3.34 -16.88
N LYS A 167 -15.07 2.61 -17.30
CA LYS A 167 -14.83 1.21 -16.89
C LYS A 167 -14.18 1.12 -15.51
N HIS A 168 -13.50 2.18 -15.09
CA HIS A 168 -12.84 2.30 -13.80
C HIS A 168 -13.04 3.71 -13.26
N PHE A 169 -13.08 3.85 -11.94
CA PHE A 169 -13.13 5.13 -11.24
C PHE A 169 -12.32 5.05 -9.94
N ARG A 170 -12.00 6.20 -9.34
CA ARG A 170 -11.45 6.31 -7.99
C ARG A 170 -12.46 6.95 -7.05
N LEU A 171 -12.42 6.59 -5.78
CA LEU A 171 -13.08 7.36 -4.73
C LEU A 171 -12.22 8.57 -4.42
N VAL A 172 -12.87 9.68 -4.10
CA VAL A 172 -12.23 10.92 -3.66
C VAL A 172 -12.71 11.21 -2.26
N LEU A 173 -11.78 11.30 -1.32
CA LEU A 173 -12.01 11.68 0.07
C LEU A 173 -11.42 13.07 0.29
N LYS A 174 -12.24 14.03 0.68
CA LYS A 174 -11.79 15.34 1.14
C LYS A 174 -11.95 15.43 2.65
N LEU A 175 -10.88 15.75 3.35
CA LEU A 175 -10.89 15.91 4.81
C LEU A 175 -10.78 17.38 5.19
N PHE A 176 -11.53 17.79 6.20
CA PHE A 176 -11.55 19.13 6.75
C PHE A 176 -11.52 19.07 8.27
N PHE A 177 -10.88 20.05 8.87
CA PHE A 177 -11.03 20.33 10.28
C PHE A 177 -12.35 21.06 10.56
N SER A 178 -12.82 21.01 11.81
CA SER A 178 -14.08 21.63 12.22
C SER A 178 -14.10 23.16 12.07
N ASN A 179 -12.93 23.80 12.00
CA ASN A 179 -12.77 25.23 11.70
C ASN A 179 -12.89 25.57 10.20
N GLY A 180 -13.13 24.57 9.34
CA GLY A 180 -13.26 24.74 7.89
C GLY A 180 -11.95 24.65 7.12
N GLN A 181 -10.80 24.54 7.80
CA GLN A 181 -9.51 24.35 7.13
C GLN A 181 -9.47 22.98 6.43
N GLU A 182 -9.12 22.98 5.15
CA GLU A 182 -8.93 21.75 4.38
C GLU A 182 -7.64 21.05 4.84
N ILE A 183 -7.76 19.77 5.19
CA ILE A 183 -6.62 18.90 5.47
C ILE A 183 -6.02 18.47 4.13
N GLY A 184 -6.85 17.92 3.24
CA GLY A 184 -6.41 17.47 1.93
C GLY A 184 -7.42 16.58 1.22
N THR A 185 -7.11 16.31 -0.05
CA THR A 185 -7.84 15.40 -0.93
C THR A 185 -7.03 14.11 -1.16
N PHE A 186 -7.66 12.96 -0.89
CA PHE A 186 -7.07 11.62 -0.96
C PHE A 186 -7.86 10.75 -1.94
N TYR A 187 -7.17 9.90 -2.70
CA TYR A 187 -7.78 9.07 -3.74
C TYR A 187 -7.72 7.60 -3.38
N SER A 188 -8.72 6.81 -3.78
CA SER A 188 -8.61 5.35 -3.69
C SER A 188 -7.78 4.76 -4.83
N LYS A 189 -7.43 3.47 -4.73
CA LYS A 189 -7.02 2.71 -5.92
C LYS A 189 -8.18 2.59 -6.92
N LEU A 190 -7.88 2.21 -8.15
CA LEU A 190 -8.88 2.05 -9.20
C LEU A 190 -9.91 0.97 -8.83
N ILE A 191 -11.19 1.30 -9.02
CA ILE A 191 -12.31 0.39 -8.82
C ILE A 191 -12.93 0.07 -10.18
N LYS A 192 -13.00 -1.21 -10.52
CA LYS A 192 -13.57 -1.68 -11.79
C LYS A 192 -15.10 -1.73 -11.72
N VAL A 193 -15.75 -1.14 -12.73
CA VAL A 193 -17.21 -1.14 -12.87
C VAL A 193 -17.66 -2.43 -13.53
N ILE A 194 -18.60 -3.13 -12.91
CA ILE A 194 -19.23 -4.34 -13.45
C ILE A 194 -20.74 -4.16 -13.58
N SER A 195 -21.33 -4.76 -14.62
CA SER A 195 -22.79 -4.71 -14.83
C SER A 195 -23.54 -5.63 -13.86
N LYS A 196 -23.09 -6.89 -13.78
CA LYS A 196 -23.60 -7.93 -12.87
C LYS A 196 -22.47 -8.90 -12.52
N PRO A 197 -22.52 -9.56 -11.35
CA PRO A 197 -21.67 -10.72 -11.06
C PRO A 197 -21.83 -11.79 -12.14
N SER A 198 -20.73 -12.46 -12.51
CA SER A 198 -20.81 -13.56 -13.46
C SER A 198 -21.60 -14.73 -12.86
N GLN A 199 -22.55 -15.28 -13.61
CA GLN A 199 -23.22 -16.55 -13.27
C GLN A 199 -22.68 -17.73 -14.08
N LYS A 200 -21.91 -17.44 -15.14
CA LYS A 200 -21.29 -18.46 -15.99
C LYS A 200 -20.04 -19.01 -15.30
N LYS A 201 -19.68 -20.26 -15.64
CA LYS A 201 -18.39 -20.85 -15.28
C LYS A 201 -17.30 -19.85 -15.62
N GLN A 202 -16.56 -19.40 -14.61
CA GLN A 202 -15.50 -18.42 -14.81
C GLN A 202 -14.40 -19.08 -15.63
N SER A 203 -14.05 -18.48 -16.76
CA SER A 203 -12.95 -18.97 -17.58
C SER A 203 -11.67 -18.20 -17.26
N LEU A 204 -10.53 -18.87 -17.38
CA LEU A 204 -9.20 -18.25 -17.28
C LEU A 204 -8.91 -17.23 -18.40
N LYS A 205 -9.83 -17.02 -19.36
CA LYS A 205 -9.71 -15.94 -20.37
C LYS A 205 -10.10 -14.56 -19.82
N ASN A 206 -10.80 -14.49 -18.69
CA ASN A 206 -11.17 -13.24 -18.02
C ASN A 206 -10.58 -13.23 -16.60
N THR A 207 -9.27 -13.06 -16.55
CA THR A 207 -8.44 -13.11 -15.34
C THR A 207 -8.71 -11.96 -14.39
N ASP A 208 -9.12 -10.79 -14.89
CA ASP A 208 -9.34 -9.57 -14.09
C ASP A 208 -10.38 -9.73 -12.96
N LEU A 209 -11.32 -10.66 -13.12
CA LEU A 209 -12.37 -10.90 -12.12
C LEU A 209 -12.02 -12.09 -11.21
N CYS A 210 -10.96 -12.83 -11.50
CA CYS A 210 -10.53 -13.94 -10.67
C CYS A 210 -9.85 -13.44 -9.39
N ILE A 211 -9.87 -14.27 -8.34
CA ILE A 211 -9.16 -14.00 -7.10
C ILE A 211 -7.88 -14.85 -7.08
N SER A 212 -6.73 -14.20 -6.95
CA SER A 212 -5.44 -14.87 -6.81
C SER A 212 -5.10 -15.18 -5.36
N SER A 213 -4.26 -16.20 -5.15
CA SER A 213 -3.61 -16.45 -3.87
C SER A 213 -2.80 -15.22 -3.43
N GLY A 214 -2.88 -14.87 -2.15
CA GLY A 214 -2.27 -13.66 -1.59
C GLY A 214 -3.08 -12.38 -1.79
N SER A 215 -4.19 -12.42 -2.54
CA SER A 215 -5.09 -11.26 -2.64
C SER A 215 -5.85 -11.03 -1.33
N LYS A 216 -6.14 -9.75 -1.05
CA LYS A 216 -7.03 -9.32 0.02
C LYS A 216 -8.49 -9.46 -0.42
N VAL A 217 -9.33 -10.02 0.43
CA VAL A 217 -10.76 -10.21 0.21
C VAL A 217 -11.57 -9.79 1.44
N SER A 218 -12.83 -9.48 1.24
CA SER A 218 -13.83 -9.36 2.30
C SER A 218 -14.95 -10.37 2.06
N LEU A 219 -15.55 -10.83 3.16
CA LEU A 219 -16.64 -11.77 3.18
C LEU A 219 -17.85 -11.12 3.84
N PHE A 220 -19.00 -11.22 3.18
CA PHE A 220 -20.25 -10.74 3.76
C PHE A 220 -21.40 -11.69 3.51
N ASN A 221 -22.29 -11.80 4.49
CA ASN A 221 -23.56 -12.49 4.38
C ASN A 221 -24.67 -11.45 4.24
N ARG A 222 -25.65 -11.70 3.37
CA ARG A 222 -26.83 -10.87 3.24
C ARG A 222 -28.08 -11.74 3.21
N LEU A 223 -28.76 -11.83 4.34
CA LEU A 223 -29.96 -12.65 4.49
C LEU A 223 -31.11 -12.08 3.65
N ARG A 224 -31.72 -12.94 2.80
CA ARG A 224 -32.86 -12.60 1.93
C ARG A 224 -32.66 -11.34 1.07
N SER A 225 -31.42 -11.02 0.71
CA SER A 225 -31.08 -9.84 -0.10
C SER A 225 -31.46 -8.49 0.55
N GLN A 226 -31.67 -8.43 1.87
CA GLN A 226 -32.00 -7.19 2.58
C GLN A 226 -30.73 -6.45 2.99
N THR A 227 -30.60 -5.16 2.65
CA THR A 227 -29.38 -4.40 2.96
C THR A 227 -29.10 -4.31 4.47
N VAL A 228 -30.16 -4.14 5.28
CA VAL A 228 -30.07 -4.03 6.75
C VAL A 228 -29.60 -5.32 7.43
N SER A 229 -29.80 -6.48 6.79
CA SER A 229 -29.33 -7.77 7.30
C SER A 229 -27.89 -8.09 6.89
N THR A 230 -27.21 -7.18 6.18
CA THR A 230 -25.83 -7.43 5.77
C THR A 230 -24.93 -7.50 7.02
N ARG A 231 -24.14 -8.56 7.08
CA ARG A 231 -23.11 -8.76 8.10
C ARG A 231 -21.79 -9.09 7.42
N TYR A 232 -20.74 -8.44 7.88
CA TYR A 232 -19.40 -8.59 7.34
C TYR A 232 -18.56 -9.41 8.31
N LEU A 233 -17.75 -10.32 7.79
CA LEU A 233 -16.75 -10.98 8.60
C LEU A 233 -15.73 -9.92 9.09
N SER A 234 -15.50 -9.90 10.39
CA SER A 234 -14.54 -9.01 11.05
C SER A 234 -13.85 -9.75 12.20
N VAL A 235 -12.85 -9.11 12.79
CA VAL A 235 -12.14 -9.62 13.97
C VAL A 235 -12.18 -8.57 15.06
N GLU A 236 -12.66 -8.94 16.24
CA GLU A 236 -12.70 -8.08 17.42
C GLU A 236 -12.22 -8.88 18.64
N GLY A 237 -11.31 -8.30 19.43
CA GLY A 237 -10.73 -8.97 20.61
C GLY A 237 -10.05 -10.31 20.30
N GLY A 238 -9.47 -10.46 19.10
CA GLY A 238 -8.84 -11.71 18.66
C GLY A 238 -9.82 -12.81 18.22
N THR A 239 -11.13 -12.52 18.20
CA THR A 239 -12.17 -13.48 17.82
C THR A 239 -12.85 -13.06 16.51
N PHE A 240 -13.21 -14.04 15.69
CA PHE A 240 -13.99 -13.79 14.47
C PHE A 240 -15.44 -13.47 14.85
N ILE A 241 -15.90 -12.33 14.37
CA ILE A 241 -17.26 -11.84 14.57
C ILE A 241 -17.89 -11.51 13.22
N ALA A 242 -19.19 -11.30 13.23
CA ALA A 242 -19.91 -10.80 12.09
C ALA A 242 -20.54 -9.46 12.43
N SER A 243 -19.98 -8.38 11.91
CA SER A 243 -20.36 -7.02 12.27
C SER A 243 -21.30 -6.40 11.24
N ALA A 244 -22.25 -5.60 11.69
CA ALA A 244 -23.11 -4.76 10.84
C ALA A 244 -22.46 -3.40 10.49
N ARG A 245 -21.38 -3.02 11.18
CA ARG A 245 -20.77 -1.68 11.10
C ARG A 245 -19.43 -1.69 10.39
N GLN A 246 -18.59 -2.65 10.74
CA GLN A 246 -17.21 -2.75 10.28
C GLN A 246 -17.02 -4.06 9.50
N TRP A 247 -16.00 -4.07 8.67
CA TRP A 247 -15.60 -5.24 7.92
C TRP A 247 -14.08 -5.30 7.90
N ALA A 248 -13.53 -6.51 7.92
CA ALA A 248 -12.09 -6.69 7.81
C ALA A 248 -11.71 -7.16 6.41
N ALA A 249 -10.49 -6.81 6.00
CA ALA A 249 -9.83 -7.45 4.89
C ALA A 249 -9.07 -8.69 5.37
N PHE A 250 -9.13 -9.75 4.58
CA PHE A 250 -8.45 -11.00 4.85
C PHE A 250 -7.56 -11.34 3.66
N THR A 251 -6.30 -11.65 3.91
CA THR A 251 -5.43 -12.24 2.89
C THR A 251 -5.82 -13.70 2.72
N LEU A 252 -6.15 -14.07 1.48
CA LEU A 252 -6.58 -15.40 1.13
C LEU A 252 -5.42 -16.16 0.47
N HIS A 253 -4.83 -17.10 1.20
CA HIS A 253 -3.72 -17.92 0.70
C HIS A 253 -4.21 -19.30 0.28
N LEU A 254 -3.69 -19.81 -0.83
CA LEU A 254 -3.86 -21.19 -1.25
C LEU A 254 -2.95 -22.07 -0.39
N ALA A 255 -3.51 -23.06 0.31
CA ALA A 255 -2.75 -24.02 1.12
C ALA A 255 -2.37 -25.25 0.28
N ASP A 256 -1.25 -25.89 0.61
CA ASP A 256 -0.88 -27.20 0.06
C ASP A 256 -1.58 -28.31 0.86
N GLU A 257 -2.09 -29.33 0.17
CA GLU A 257 -2.83 -30.45 0.77
C GLU A 257 -1.97 -31.26 1.77
N HIS A 258 -0.64 -31.11 1.71
CA HIS A 258 0.34 -31.82 2.54
C HIS A 258 0.90 -31.00 3.72
N CYS A 259 0.48 -29.73 3.90
CA CYS A 259 1.02 -28.89 4.97
C CYS A 259 0.30 -29.11 6.30
N THR A 260 0.96 -29.79 7.24
CA THR A 260 0.62 -29.75 8.66
C THR A 260 1.00 -28.40 9.27
N ARG A 261 0.05 -27.75 9.94
CA ARG A 261 0.15 -26.57 10.84
C ARG A 261 1.52 -25.84 10.85
N GLY A 262 1.55 -24.64 10.27
CA GLY A 262 2.51 -23.58 10.65
C GLY A 262 3.37 -23.03 9.53
N GLU A 263 3.58 -23.80 8.45
CA GLU A 263 4.35 -23.35 7.28
C GLU A 263 3.44 -23.44 6.05
N PHE A 264 3.12 -22.28 5.46
CA PHE A 264 2.29 -22.19 4.25
C PHE A 264 3.15 -21.62 3.12
N PRO A 265 3.76 -22.44 2.27
CA PRO A 265 4.52 -21.93 1.13
C PRO A 265 3.59 -21.15 0.21
N LEU A 266 3.98 -19.93 -0.15
CA LEU A 266 3.21 -19.06 -1.03
C LEU A 266 3.08 -19.71 -2.41
N ARG A 267 1.91 -20.27 -2.72
CA ARG A 267 1.60 -20.77 -4.06
C ARG A 267 1.01 -19.65 -4.90
N GLU A 268 1.65 -19.34 -6.01
CA GLU A 268 1.13 -18.42 -7.01
C GLU A 268 0.04 -19.10 -7.85
N GLY A 269 -1.07 -18.40 -8.09
CA GLY A 269 -2.17 -18.92 -8.91
C GLY A 269 -3.54 -18.37 -8.54
N TYR A 270 -4.54 -18.68 -9.37
CA TYR A 270 -5.94 -18.35 -9.09
C TYR A 270 -6.57 -19.39 -8.18
N ILE A 271 -7.36 -18.92 -7.22
CA ILE A 271 -8.06 -19.79 -6.29
C ILE A 271 -9.28 -20.39 -6.98
N ARG A 272 -9.43 -21.70 -6.86
CA ARG A 272 -10.50 -22.49 -7.47
C ARG A 272 -11.40 -23.06 -6.39
N TYR A 273 -12.66 -23.32 -6.73
CA TYR A 273 -13.54 -24.09 -5.85
C TYR A 273 -12.99 -25.50 -5.64
N GLY A 274 -13.16 -26.02 -4.42
CA GLY A 274 -12.56 -27.28 -3.98
C GLY A 274 -11.16 -27.14 -3.38
N ALA A 275 -10.50 -25.99 -3.55
CA ALA A 275 -9.17 -25.76 -2.97
C ALA A 275 -9.22 -25.51 -1.46
N VAL A 276 -8.14 -25.91 -0.78
CA VAL A 276 -7.88 -25.56 0.62
C VAL A 276 -7.28 -24.16 0.68
N VAL A 277 -7.86 -23.30 1.51
CA VAL A 277 -7.47 -21.90 1.67
C VAL A 277 -7.31 -21.54 3.13
N GLN A 278 -6.39 -20.60 3.38
CA GLN A 278 -6.13 -20.01 4.66
C GLN A 278 -6.57 -18.54 4.64
N LEU A 279 -7.43 -18.16 5.58
CA LEU A 279 -7.91 -16.79 5.75
C LEU A 279 -7.17 -16.12 6.90
N ILE A 280 -6.44 -15.04 6.61
CA ILE A 280 -5.62 -14.30 7.57
C ILE A 280 -6.11 -12.86 7.65
N CYS A 281 -6.50 -12.37 8.82
CA CYS A 281 -6.92 -10.97 8.98
C CYS A 281 -5.73 -10.02 8.76
N THR A 282 -5.86 -9.06 7.84
CA THR A 282 -4.74 -8.15 7.52
C THR A 282 -4.40 -7.19 8.66
N ALA A 283 -5.35 -6.88 9.54
CA ALA A 283 -5.16 -5.92 10.63
C ALA A 283 -4.61 -6.56 11.90
N THR A 284 -5.03 -7.79 12.22
CA THR A 284 -4.69 -8.45 13.50
C THR A 284 -3.78 -9.67 13.34
N GLY A 285 -3.59 -10.17 12.11
CA GLY A 285 -2.86 -11.42 11.83
C GLY A 285 -3.60 -12.69 12.27
N VAL A 286 -4.78 -12.59 12.88
CA VAL A 286 -5.56 -13.74 13.34
C VAL A 286 -6.04 -14.57 12.15
N THR A 287 -5.91 -15.89 12.26
CA THR A 287 -6.21 -16.83 11.18
C THR A 287 -7.33 -17.80 11.54
N LEU A 288 -8.19 -18.14 10.58
CA LEU A 288 -9.09 -19.29 10.72
C LEU A 288 -8.32 -20.61 10.50
N PRO A 289 -8.83 -21.76 10.98
CA PRO A 289 -8.33 -23.06 10.53
C PRO A 289 -8.40 -23.20 9.00
N PRO A 290 -7.67 -24.15 8.37
CA PRO A 290 -7.78 -24.39 6.94
C PRO A 290 -9.21 -24.71 6.50
N LEU A 291 -9.65 -24.05 5.43
CA LEU A 291 -11.02 -24.13 4.91
C LEU A 291 -11.00 -24.59 3.46
N ILE A 292 -11.98 -25.40 3.05
CA ILE A 292 -12.23 -25.73 1.66
C ILE A 292 -13.32 -24.79 1.13
N ILE A 293 -13.02 -24.03 0.08
CA ILE A 293 -13.98 -23.11 -0.51
C ILE A 293 -14.90 -23.84 -1.50
N ARG A 294 -16.20 -23.82 -1.24
CA ARG A 294 -17.24 -24.48 -2.05
C ARG A 294 -18.12 -23.46 -2.76
N LYS A 295 -18.56 -23.78 -3.98
CA LYS A 295 -19.49 -22.93 -4.73
C LYS A 295 -20.89 -23.10 -4.16
N VAL A 296 -21.60 -21.98 -3.95
CA VAL A 296 -22.99 -22.02 -3.48
C VAL A 296 -23.94 -21.71 -4.62
N THR A 297 -24.88 -22.62 -4.86
CA THR A 297 -25.98 -22.42 -5.80
C THR A 297 -27.30 -22.54 -5.06
N LYS A 298 -28.09 -21.47 -5.04
CA LYS A 298 -29.28 -21.31 -4.18
C LYS A 298 -28.88 -21.42 -2.69
N GLN A 299 -29.05 -22.59 -2.09
CA GLN A 299 -28.70 -22.91 -0.69
C GLN A 299 -27.84 -24.18 -0.58
N TYR A 300 -27.32 -24.68 -1.70
CA TYR A 300 -26.52 -25.91 -1.72
C TYR A 300 -25.05 -25.59 -1.95
N ALA A 301 -24.19 -26.21 -1.14
CA ALA A 301 -22.77 -26.34 -1.45
C ALA A 301 -22.59 -27.38 -2.55
N MET A 302 -21.87 -27.00 -3.61
CA MET A 302 -21.51 -27.88 -4.72
C MET A 302 -20.11 -28.44 -4.45
N LEU A 303 -20.00 -29.77 -4.36
CA LEU A 303 -18.75 -30.45 -4.00
C LEU A 303 -17.87 -30.80 -5.20
N ASP A 304 -18.45 -30.88 -6.39
CA ASP A 304 -17.84 -31.33 -7.65
C ASP A 304 -17.39 -30.18 -8.57
N VAL A 305 -17.47 -28.94 -8.09
CA VAL A 305 -17.14 -27.76 -8.89
C VAL A 305 -15.65 -27.44 -8.76
N ASP A 306 -14.95 -27.54 -9.89
CA ASP A 306 -13.58 -27.07 -10.05
C ASP A 306 -13.53 -25.95 -11.12
N GLU A 307 -13.68 -24.71 -10.66
CA GLU A 307 -13.55 -23.49 -11.48
C GLU A 307 -12.95 -22.34 -10.65
N PRO A 308 -12.29 -21.35 -11.28
CA PRO A 308 -11.80 -20.15 -10.58
C PRO A 308 -12.92 -19.38 -9.90
N ILE A 309 -12.62 -18.85 -8.72
CA ILE A 309 -13.54 -17.96 -7.99
C ILE A 309 -13.50 -16.59 -8.65
N SER A 310 -14.69 -15.98 -8.79
CA SER A 310 -14.85 -14.65 -9.34
C SER A 310 -15.42 -13.67 -8.30
N GLN A 311 -15.25 -12.37 -8.56
CA GLN A 311 -15.80 -11.30 -7.73
C GLN A 311 -17.32 -11.44 -7.54
N LEU A 312 -17.80 -11.22 -6.31
CA LEU A 312 -19.21 -11.27 -5.90
C LEU A 312 -19.90 -12.64 -6.07
N HIS A 313 -19.13 -13.72 -6.22
CA HIS A 313 -19.69 -15.06 -6.15
C HIS A 313 -20.18 -15.40 -4.74
N LYS A 314 -21.20 -16.26 -4.67
CA LYS A 314 -21.61 -16.92 -3.42
C LYS A 314 -20.77 -18.17 -3.20
N CYS A 315 -20.18 -18.28 -2.02
CA CYS A 315 -19.36 -19.40 -1.61
C CYS A 315 -19.65 -19.81 -0.16
N ALA A 316 -19.21 -20.99 0.20
CA ALA A 316 -19.24 -21.49 1.57
C ALA A 316 -17.84 -22.01 1.92
N PHE A 317 -17.50 -21.98 3.21
CA PHE A 317 -16.20 -22.41 3.70
C PHE A 317 -16.38 -23.62 4.61
N GLN A 318 -15.97 -24.79 4.12
CA GLN A 318 -16.02 -26.06 4.85
C GLN A 318 -14.74 -26.22 5.67
N PHE A 319 -14.79 -26.66 6.92
CA PHE A 319 -13.58 -26.93 7.70
C PHE A 319 -12.88 -28.18 7.16
N GLN A 320 -11.59 -28.08 6.83
CA GLN A 320 -10.81 -29.22 6.33
C GLN A 320 -10.77 -30.33 7.39
N GLY A 321 -10.98 -31.58 6.97
CA GLY A 321 -11.00 -32.74 7.87
C GLY A 321 -12.24 -32.86 8.75
N SER A 322 -13.31 -32.10 8.46
CA SER A 322 -14.59 -32.18 9.17
C SER A 322 -15.68 -32.85 8.34
N ASP A 323 -16.62 -33.51 9.02
CA ASP A 323 -17.79 -34.15 8.39
C ASP A 323 -18.90 -33.12 8.10
N GLY A 324 -18.66 -32.29 7.07
CA GLY A 324 -19.65 -31.33 6.58
C GLY A 324 -19.88 -30.12 7.50
N MET A 325 -18.87 -29.71 8.28
CA MET A 325 -18.96 -28.49 9.09
C MET A 325 -18.57 -27.26 8.26
N TYR A 326 -19.40 -26.23 8.30
CA TYR A 326 -19.20 -24.99 7.57
C TYR A 326 -19.11 -23.78 8.49
N LEU A 327 -18.33 -22.79 8.05
CA LEU A 327 -18.27 -21.46 8.65
C LEU A 327 -19.63 -20.78 8.51
N CYS A 328 -20.29 -20.55 9.64
CA CYS A 328 -21.67 -20.09 9.67
C CYS A 328 -21.82 -18.86 10.56
N LEU A 329 -22.57 -17.89 10.05
CA LEU A 329 -23.06 -16.76 10.81
C LEU A 329 -24.28 -17.16 11.65
N SER A 330 -24.21 -16.95 12.96
CA SER A 330 -25.38 -16.96 13.83
C SER A 330 -25.44 -15.66 14.62
N THR A 331 -26.39 -14.79 14.27
CA THR A 331 -26.54 -13.43 14.81
C THR A 331 -25.32 -12.54 14.55
N GLU A 332 -24.47 -12.31 15.55
CA GLU A 332 -23.22 -11.55 15.44
C GLU A 332 -21.98 -12.45 15.65
N LYS A 333 -22.18 -13.75 15.91
CA LYS A 333 -21.11 -14.71 16.17
C LYS A 333 -20.84 -15.60 14.95
N VAL A 334 -19.58 -15.96 14.80
CA VAL A 334 -19.12 -16.94 13.81
C VAL A 334 -19.03 -18.29 14.51
N ILE A 335 -19.79 -19.26 14.01
CA ILE A 335 -19.89 -20.62 14.57
C ILE A 335 -19.61 -21.66 13.48
N GLN A 336 -19.43 -22.91 13.88
CA GLN A 336 -19.43 -24.04 12.97
C GLN A 336 -20.84 -24.62 12.91
N PHE A 337 -21.36 -24.87 11.70
CA PHE A 337 -22.68 -25.44 11.51
C PHE A 337 -22.59 -26.64 10.57
N GLN A 338 -23.22 -27.74 10.95
CA GLN A 338 -23.22 -28.96 10.15
C GLN A 338 -24.23 -28.85 9.00
N ALA A 339 -23.78 -29.03 7.77
CA ALA A 339 -24.64 -29.09 6.61
C ALA A 339 -25.46 -30.40 6.60
N THR A 340 -26.64 -30.36 5.99
CA THR A 340 -27.45 -31.57 5.80
C THR A 340 -27.13 -32.18 4.44
N PRO A 341 -26.59 -33.41 4.36
CA PRO A 341 -26.30 -34.06 3.09
C PRO A 341 -27.60 -34.32 2.31
N CYS A 342 -27.58 -34.15 0.99
CA CYS A 342 -28.75 -34.41 0.17
C CYS A 342 -28.87 -35.92 -0.12
N PRO A 343 -29.96 -36.61 0.29
CA PRO A 343 -30.10 -38.05 0.06
C PRO A 343 -30.28 -38.42 -1.43
N LYS A 344 -30.64 -37.45 -2.27
CA LYS A 344 -30.86 -37.67 -3.72
C LYS A 344 -29.64 -37.31 -4.58
N GLU A 345 -28.73 -36.47 -4.08
CA GLU A 345 -27.61 -35.92 -4.85
C GLU A 345 -26.36 -35.87 -3.97
N ALA A 346 -25.47 -36.86 -4.09
CA ALA A 346 -24.27 -36.98 -3.25
C ALA A 346 -23.24 -35.84 -3.47
N ASN A 347 -23.34 -35.08 -4.56
CA ASN A 347 -22.48 -33.93 -4.85
C ASN A 347 -22.97 -32.61 -4.24
N ARG A 348 -24.05 -32.64 -3.44
CA ARG A 348 -24.64 -31.44 -2.83
C ARG A 348 -24.93 -31.61 -1.35
N GLU A 349 -24.63 -30.54 -0.61
CA GLU A 349 -24.96 -30.42 0.81
C GLU A 349 -25.83 -29.18 1.02
N LEU A 350 -26.93 -29.32 1.77
CA LEU A 350 -27.83 -28.22 2.11
C LEU A 350 -27.20 -27.39 3.24
N LEU A 351 -27.02 -26.10 2.97
CA LEU A 351 -26.44 -25.14 3.89
C LEU A 351 -27.50 -24.35 4.64
N ASN A 352 -27.11 -23.85 5.81
CA ASN A 352 -27.81 -22.75 6.46
C ASN A 352 -27.58 -21.44 5.68
N ASP A 353 -28.56 -20.53 5.66
CA ASP A 353 -28.40 -19.22 5.03
C ASP A 353 -27.20 -18.43 5.59
N GLY A 354 -26.88 -18.61 6.87
CA GLY A 354 -25.72 -18.02 7.53
C GLY A 354 -24.37 -18.58 7.07
N SER A 355 -24.34 -19.74 6.40
CA SER A 355 -23.12 -20.33 5.83
C SER A 355 -22.83 -19.85 4.40
N CYS A 356 -23.74 -19.06 3.81
CA CYS A 356 -23.61 -18.54 2.45
C CYS A 356 -22.93 -17.18 2.46
N TRP A 357 -21.64 -17.13 2.13
CA TRP A 357 -20.85 -15.90 2.08
C TRP A 357 -20.75 -15.37 0.65
N THR A 358 -20.69 -14.06 0.50
CA THR A 358 -20.30 -13.41 -0.76
C THR A 358 -18.87 -12.93 -0.62
N ILE A 359 -18.02 -13.33 -1.56
CA ILE A 359 -16.60 -12.97 -1.59
C ILE A 359 -16.34 -11.84 -2.58
N ILE A 360 -15.52 -10.89 -2.17
CA ILE A 360 -15.09 -9.78 -3.01
C ILE A 360 -13.65 -9.38 -2.67
N GLY A 361 -12.84 -9.13 -3.70
CA GLY A 361 -11.49 -8.61 -3.57
C GLY A 361 -11.51 -7.17 -3.09
N THR A 362 -10.55 -6.82 -2.26
CA THR A 362 -10.44 -5.51 -1.61
C THR A 362 -9.08 -4.89 -1.84
N GLU A 363 -9.01 -3.58 -1.73
CA GLU A 363 -7.79 -2.78 -1.82
C GLU A 363 -7.71 -1.82 -0.65
N THR A 364 -6.47 -1.46 -0.34
CA THR A 364 -6.11 -0.50 0.69
C THR A 364 -5.14 0.50 0.10
N VAL A 365 -5.37 1.78 0.33
CA VAL A 365 -4.36 2.82 0.12
C VAL A 365 -4.17 3.57 1.42
N GLU A 366 -2.91 3.81 1.74
CA GLU A 366 -2.49 4.48 2.96
C GLU A 366 -1.71 5.73 2.56
N TYR A 367 -2.05 6.84 3.21
CA TYR A 367 -1.37 8.12 3.06
C TYR A 367 -0.85 8.53 4.42
N THR A 368 0.46 8.73 4.53
CA THR A 368 1.10 9.11 5.79
C THR A 368 1.87 10.41 5.59
N PHE A 369 1.60 11.37 6.46
CA PHE A 369 2.25 12.67 6.47
C PHE A 369 2.42 13.16 7.91
N SER A 370 3.42 13.98 8.16
CA SER A 370 3.67 14.61 9.45
C SER A 370 3.94 16.09 9.22
N ASP A 371 3.24 16.91 9.99
CA ASP A 371 3.49 18.34 10.04
C ASP A 371 4.82 18.59 10.77
N SER A 372 5.70 19.41 10.19
CA SER A 372 6.78 20.00 10.99
C SER A 372 6.18 21.13 11.82
N LEU A 373 6.88 21.63 12.84
CA LEU A 373 6.28 22.57 13.81
C LEU A 373 5.83 23.93 13.21
N ALA A 374 6.05 24.17 11.91
CA ALA A 374 5.50 25.28 11.17
C ALA A 374 4.02 25.03 10.87
N CYS A 375 3.13 25.94 11.27
CA CYS A 375 1.71 25.81 11.00
C CYS A 375 1.44 25.86 9.49
N ILE A 376 1.29 24.71 8.85
CA ILE A 376 0.98 24.65 7.43
C ILE A 376 -0.43 25.21 7.18
N GLN A 377 -0.53 26.15 6.23
CA GLN A 377 -1.81 26.70 5.76
C GLN A 377 -2.35 25.98 4.52
N ASP A 378 -1.47 25.37 3.72
CA ASP A 378 -1.85 24.65 2.51
C ASP A 378 -2.26 23.21 2.77
N PRO A 379 -3.20 22.63 1.99
CA PRO A 379 -3.56 21.23 2.12
C PRO A 379 -2.34 20.30 1.98
N VAL A 380 -2.37 19.16 2.67
CA VAL A 380 -1.33 18.11 2.58
C VAL A 380 -1.37 17.37 1.24
N SER A 381 -2.42 17.58 0.45
CA SER A 381 -2.57 16.99 -0.87
C SER A 381 -1.93 17.86 -1.96
N PRO A 382 -1.40 17.25 -3.04
CA PRO A 382 -1.44 15.82 -3.31
C PRO A 382 -0.31 15.07 -2.57
N VAL A 383 -0.68 14.00 -1.86
CA VAL A 383 0.30 13.20 -1.10
C VAL A 383 1.09 12.31 -2.08
N PRO A 384 2.43 12.43 -2.13
CA PRO A 384 3.25 11.64 -3.03
C PRO A 384 3.25 10.16 -2.61
N LEU A 385 3.18 9.26 -3.60
CA LEU A 385 3.22 7.82 -3.38
C LEU A 385 4.40 7.21 -4.13
N ILE A 386 5.37 6.65 -3.40
CA ILE A 386 6.48 5.91 -3.99
C ILE A 386 6.00 4.50 -4.33
N ALA A 387 6.13 4.11 -5.60
CA ALA A 387 5.78 2.78 -6.09
C ALA A 387 7.01 1.88 -6.18
N MET A 388 8.15 2.43 -6.61
CA MET A 388 9.37 1.67 -6.86
C MET A 388 10.61 2.55 -6.72
N LEU A 389 11.71 1.91 -6.34
CA LEU A 389 13.04 2.50 -6.27
C LEU A 389 13.98 1.68 -7.14
N GLU A 390 14.68 2.33 -8.07
CA GLU A 390 15.70 1.71 -8.89
C GLU A 390 17.03 2.41 -8.66
N LEU A 391 18.05 1.65 -8.27
CA LEU A 391 19.41 2.17 -8.13
C LEU A 391 20.15 1.95 -9.44
N THR A 392 20.60 3.03 -10.07
CA THR A 392 21.40 3.00 -11.29
C THR A 392 22.77 3.61 -11.04
N GLY A 393 23.79 3.06 -11.68
CA GLY A 393 25.18 3.50 -11.54
C GLY A 393 26.03 2.64 -10.60
N GLY A 394 27.32 2.95 -10.55
CA GLY A 394 28.34 2.29 -9.73
C GLY A 394 29.67 3.06 -9.85
N GLY A 395 30.34 3.30 -8.73
CA GLY A 395 31.54 4.16 -8.65
C GLY A 395 31.23 5.59 -8.19
N ASP A 396 31.69 6.60 -8.94
CA ASP A 396 31.68 8.01 -8.53
C ASP A 396 30.29 8.68 -8.49
N VAL A 397 29.29 8.10 -9.17
CA VAL A 397 27.90 8.59 -9.16
C VAL A 397 26.95 7.40 -9.07
N ALA A 398 26.24 7.31 -7.95
CA ALA A 398 25.08 6.44 -7.79
C ALA A 398 23.82 7.30 -7.87
N MET A 399 22.85 6.90 -8.69
CA MET A 399 21.58 7.60 -8.85
C MET A 399 20.44 6.70 -8.40
N LEU A 400 19.60 7.23 -7.50
CA LEU A 400 18.37 6.58 -7.07
C LEU A 400 17.21 7.16 -7.87
N GLU A 401 16.64 6.36 -8.76
CA GLU A 401 15.41 6.70 -9.46
C GLU A 401 14.21 6.34 -8.57
N VAL A 402 13.37 7.33 -8.30
CA VAL A 402 12.15 7.19 -7.49
C VAL A 402 10.95 7.26 -8.42
N GLN A 403 10.24 6.15 -8.60
CA GLN A 403 9.04 6.07 -9.43
C GLN A 403 7.79 6.05 -8.55
N GLY A 404 6.74 6.78 -8.97
CA GLY A 404 5.56 6.97 -8.14
C GLY A 404 4.46 7.83 -8.75
N GLU A 405 3.49 8.19 -7.92
CA GLU A 405 2.39 9.08 -8.29
C GLU A 405 2.47 10.39 -7.48
N TYR A 406 1.97 11.49 -8.06
CA TYR A 406 1.80 12.80 -7.41
C TYR A 406 3.08 13.56 -7.01
N PHE A 407 4.18 13.33 -7.73
CA PHE A 407 5.38 14.15 -7.56
C PHE A 407 5.19 15.55 -8.15
N HIS A 408 5.79 16.54 -7.49
CA HIS A 408 5.78 17.95 -7.89
C HIS A 408 7.12 18.59 -7.55
N ALA A 409 7.43 19.73 -8.17
CA ALA A 409 8.74 20.38 -8.07
C ALA A 409 9.10 20.89 -6.67
N ASP A 410 8.12 20.99 -5.77
CA ASP A 410 8.32 21.43 -4.38
C ASP A 410 8.67 20.30 -3.41
N LEU A 411 8.86 19.07 -3.90
CA LEU A 411 9.31 17.93 -3.10
C LEU A 411 10.80 17.73 -3.22
N LYS A 412 11.42 17.44 -2.08
CA LYS A 412 12.81 17.00 -1.99
C LYS A 412 12.89 15.62 -1.34
N VAL A 413 13.81 14.80 -1.83
CA VAL A 413 14.08 13.48 -1.25
C VAL A 413 15.04 13.65 -0.08
N TRP A 414 14.81 12.94 1.03
CA TRP A 414 15.66 12.95 2.21
C TRP A 414 16.06 11.53 2.59
N PHE A 415 17.34 11.36 2.91
CA PHE A 415 17.92 10.14 3.44
C PHE A 415 18.20 10.36 4.93
N GLY A 416 17.30 9.92 5.80
CA GLY A 416 17.35 10.31 7.21
C GLY A 416 17.25 11.84 7.37
N ASP A 417 18.26 12.47 8.00
CA ASP A 417 18.33 13.91 8.24
C ASP A 417 19.14 14.68 7.17
N VAL A 418 19.39 14.06 6.02
CA VAL A 418 20.16 14.64 4.92
C VAL A 418 19.26 14.81 3.70
N GLU A 419 19.05 16.06 3.32
CA GLU A 419 18.42 16.41 2.04
C GLU A 419 19.28 15.90 0.87
N ALA A 420 18.64 15.27 -0.12
CA ALA A 420 19.31 14.76 -1.30
C ALA A 420 19.63 15.89 -2.29
N GLU A 421 20.91 16.27 -2.40
CA GLU A 421 21.50 16.97 -3.57
C GLU A 421 22.79 16.27 -4.08
N THR A 422 23.06 15.04 -3.60
CA THR A 422 24.33 14.29 -3.70
C THR A 422 25.55 15.05 -3.16
N MET A 423 25.81 14.92 -1.86
CA MET A 423 27.13 15.21 -1.27
C MET A 423 27.72 13.93 -0.69
N TYR A 424 28.77 13.42 -1.34
CA TYR A 424 29.65 12.38 -0.81
C TYR A 424 30.48 12.98 0.33
N SER A 425 29.96 12.90 1.55
CA SER A 425 30.72 13.23 2.76
C SER A 425 31.34 11.94 3.30
N ASP A 426 32.48 11.58 2.71
CA ASP A 426 33.52 10.66 3.20
C ASP A 426 33.06 9.58 4.23
N TRP A 427 32.25 8.62 3.78
CA TRP A 427 31.83 7.45 4.58
C TRP A 427 32.94 6.39 4.71
N ARG A 428 34.19 6.73 4.36
CA ARG A 428 35.36 5.84 4.25
C ARG A 428 35.76 5.13 5.55
N TRP A 429 35.10 5.45 6.67
CA TRP A 429 35.40 4.88 7.99
C TRP A 429 34.36 3.88 8.50
N LEU A 430 33.20 3.78 7.85
CA LEU A 430 32.13 2.90 8.30
C LEU A 430 32.31 1.53 7.66
N ARG A 431 32.64 0.52 8.48
CA ARG A 431 32.90 -0.87 8.04
C ARG A 431 31.65 -1.75 8.03
N TYR A 432 30.47 -1.18 8.25
CA TYR A 432 29.20 -1.91 8.37
C TYR A 432 28.11 -1.29 7.49
N PRO A 433 27.14 -2.10 7.00
CA PRO A 433 25.99 -1.60 6.24
C PRO A 433 25.14 -0.61 7.07
N ILE A 434 24.69 0.47 6.45
CA ILE A 434 23.87 1.49 7.10
C ILE A 434 22.56 1.65 6.36
N THR A 435 21.46 1.44 7.08
CA THR A 435 20.10 1.57 6.56
C THR A 435 19.47 2.85 7.08
N VAL A 436 19.04 3.73 6.18
CA VAL A 436 18.38 5.01 6.50
C VAL A 436 16.97 5.04 5.91
N PRO A 437 15.99 5.69 6.59
CA PRO A 437 14.65 5.85 6.03
C PRO A 437 14.66 6.86 4.88
N LEU A 438 13.87 6.57 3.85
CA LEU A 438 13.63 7.49 2.75
C LEU A 438 12.35 8.29 3.04
N SER A 439 12.43 9.62 2.96
CA SER A 439 11.28 10.52 3.13
C SER A 439 11.19 11.53 1.99
N LEU A 440 9.99 11.98 1.66
CA LEU A 440 9.78 13.10 0.76
C LEU A 440 9.34 14.30 1.60
N ILE A 441 9.98 15.45 1.43
CA ILE A 441 9.70 16.64 2.23
C ILE A 441 9.34 17.78 1.30
N ARG A 442 8.19 18.41 1.55
CA ARG A 442 7.75 19.58 0.79
C ARG A 442 8.45 20.83 1.31
N ASN A 443 8.62 21.85 0.46
CA ASN A 443 9.30 23.11 0.79
C ASN A 443 8.77 23.85 2.03
N ASP A 444 7.52 23.59 2.46
CA ASP A 444 6.91 24.15 3.68
C ASP A 444 7.16 23.31 4.95
N GLY A 445 7.91 22.22 4.82
CA GLY A 445 8.29 21.33 5.91
C GLY A 445 7.32 20.18 6.18
N LEU A 446 6.37 19.92 5.30
CA LEU A 446 5.53 18.71 5.38
C LEU A 446 6.36 17.47 5.06
N ILE A 447 6.37 16.49 5.97
CA ILE A 447 7.12 15.25 5.83
C ILE A 447 6.18 14.14 5.37
N TYR A 448 6.48 13.51 4.25
CA TYR A 448 5.82 12.30 3.78
C TYR A 448 6.74 11.10 4.02
N SER A 449 6.43 10.34 5.06
CA SER A 449 7.16 9.11 5.39
C SER A 449 6.95 8.07 4.30
N SER A 450 8.02 7.39 3.88
CA SER A 450 7.89 6.21 3.03
C SER A 450 8.20 4.92 3.81
N SER A 451 7.66 3.80 3.35
CA SER A 451 8.03 2.47 3.85
C SER A 451 9.39 1.99 3.35
N PHE A 452 10.03 2.75 2.45
CA PHE A 452 11.30 2.38 1.86
C PHE A 452 12.46 2.83 2.74
N THR A 453 13.50 2.00 2.75
CA THR A 453 14.78 2.33 3.36
C THR A 453 15.88 2.18 2.32
N PHE A 454 16.92 2.99 2.44
CA PHE A 454 18.11 2.89 1.62
C PHE A 454 19.23 2.28 2.46
N THR A 455 19.85 1.20 1.97
CA THR A 455 20.98 0.57 2.63
C THR A 455 22.26 0.84 1.86
N TYR A 456 23.14 1.64 2.45
CA TYR A 456 24.51 1.80 1.98
C TYR A 456 25.35 0.62 2.47
N THR A 457 25.93 -0.15 1.55
CA THR A 457 26.89 -1.20 1.87
C THR A 457 28.26 -0.75 1.41
N PRO A 458 29.21 -0.48 2.33
CA PRO A 458 30.57 -0.11 1.95
C PRO A 458 31.21 -1.24 1.13
N GLU A 459 31.89 -0.91 0.03
CA GLU A 459 32.73 -1.89 -0.65
C GLU A 459 33.84 -2.32 0.32
N GLN A 460 33.82 -3.58 0.76
CA GLN A 460 34.96 -4.16 1.46
C GLN A 460 36.10 -4.23 0.46
N SER A 461 37.01 -3.26 0.52
CA SER A 461 38.32 -3.39 -0.08
C SER A 461 38.99 -4.59 0.57
N PHE A 462 39.00 -5.73 -0.12
CA PHE A 462 39.91 -6.83 0.19
C PHE A 462 41.32 -6.26 0.08
N LEU A 463 41.95 -5.96 1.22
CA LEU A 463 43.38 -5.70 1.26
C LEU A 463 44.08 -7.00 0.83
N PRO A 464 44.94 -6.98 -0.22
CA PRO A 464 45.89 -8.05 -0.41
C PRO A 464 46.80 -8.09 0.82
N ALA A 465 47.14 -9.30 1.24
CA ALA A 465 47.94 -9.63 2.41
C ALA A 465 49.05 -8.60 2.75
N LEU A 466 49.07 -8.22 4.04
CA LEU A 466 50.26 -7.89 4.84
C LEU A 466 51.52 -7.58 4.01
N GLN A 467 51.76 -6.30 3.72
CA GLN A 467 53.10 -5.83 3.39
C GLN A 467 53.48 -4.64 4.27
N VAL A 468 54.66 -4.79 4.83
CA VAL A 468 55.36 -3.99 5.82
C VAL A 468 55.38 -2.50 5.45
N LEU A 469 55.07 -1.67 6.44
CA LEU A 469 55.20 -0.21 6.42
C LEU A 469 56.67 0.21 6.20
N PRO A 470 56.96 1.24 5.38
CA PRO A 470 58.09 2.13 5.64
C PRO A 470 57.57 3.45 6.20
N GLU A 471 58.08 3.84 7.37
CA GLU A 471 57.94 5.18 7.93
C GLU A 471 58.48 6.24 6.96
N LEU A 472 57.72 7.33 6.75
CA LEU A 472 58.29 8.67 6.59
C LEU A 472 57.22 9.77 6.77
N THR A 473 57.67 10.84 7.42
CA THR A 473 56.97 11.97 8.06
C THR A 473 56.73 13.18 7.13
N GLN A 474 55.72 14.01 7.51
CA GLN A 474 55.45 15.44 7.16
C GLN A 474 54.92 15.78 5.74
N ASP A 475 53.98 16.72 5.52
CA ASP A 475 53.46 17.87 6.29
C ASP A 475 51.93 18.05 6.04
N SER A 476 51.14 18.41 7.07
CA SER A 476 49.66 18.54 7.00
C SER A 476 49.15 19.75 6.21
N ASP A 477 49.97 20.80 6.10
CA ASP A 477 49.51 22.11 5.63
C ASP A 477 49.54 22.25 4.10
N THR A 478 50.36 21.45 3.43
CA THR A 478 50.32 21.31 1.96
C THR A 478 49.10 20.52 1.49
N LEU A 479 48.61 19.58 2.31
CA LEU A 479 47.41 18.79 2.03
C LEU A 479 46.15 19.67 2.13
N LEU A 480 46.05 20.51 3.16
CA LEU A 480 44.89 21.40 3.35
C LEU A 480 44.74 22.43 2.22
N ASN A 481 45.84 22.98 1.71
CA ASN A 481 45.81 23.96 0.61
C ASN A 481 45.42 23.33 -0.74
N SER A 482 45.78 22.06 -0.97
CA SER A 482 45.35 21.32 -2.17
C SER A 482 43.85 21.01 -2.11
N ILE A 483 43.34 20.64 -0.92
CA ILE A 483 41.91 20.35 -0.70
C ILE A 483 41.06 21.60 -0.97
N HIS A 484 41.48 22.78 -0.53
CA HIS A 484 40.68 24.00 -0.70
C HIS A 484 40.56 24.46 -2.16
N GLN A 485 41.57 24.20 -3.00
CA GLN A 485 41.56 24.57 -4.42
C GLN A 485 40.70 23.63 -5.29
N GLU A 486 40.56 22.36 -4.90
CA GLU A 486 39.73 21.37 -5.61
C GLU A 486 38.22 21.63 -5.42
N PHE A 487 37.83 22.19 -4.26
CA PHE A 487 36.42 22.42 -3.87
C PHE A 487 35.68 23.47 -4.71
N THR A 488 36.39 24.33 -5.45
CA THR A 488 35.76 25.48 -6.13
C THR A 488 35.31 25.20 -7.57
N ARG A 489 35.49 23.98 -8.10
CA ARG A 489 35.65 23.84 -9.57
C ARG A 489 34.57 23.16 -10.40
N THR A 490 33.47 22.61 -9.87
CA THR A 490 32.52 21.91 -10.77
C THR A 490 31.05 22.07 -10.36
N ASN A 491 30.39 23.03 -11.04
CA ASN A 491 28.94 23.09 -11.27
C ASN A 491 28.46 21.82 -12.00
N PHE A 492 27.21 21.32 -11.81
CA PHE A 492 26.31 20.76 -12.87
C PHE A 492 24.90 20.43 -12.34
N HIS A 493 23.97 20.14 -13.28
CA HIS A 493 22.51 20.28 -13.22
C HIS A 493 21.72 18.95 -13.20
N LEU A 494 20.46 18.98 -12.74
CA LEU A 494 19.51 17.85 -12.73
C LEU A 494 18.25 18.13 -13.56
N PHE A 495 17.68 17.10 -14.18
CA PHE A 495 16.38 17.12 -14.86
C PHE A 495 15.43 16.08 -14.25
N MET A 496 14.18 16.48 -14.04
CA MET A 496 13.06 15.60 -13.73
C MET A 496 12.25 15.34 -15.01
N GLN A 497 11.83 14.09 -15.22
CA GLN A 497 10.86 13.75 -16.27
C GLN A 497 9.53 13.33 -15.64
N SER A 498 8.45 13.89 -16.18
CA SER A 498 7.05 13.78 -15.73
C SER A 498 6.38 12.47 -16.10
#